data_AF-A0A849WSK3-F1
#
_entry.id   AF-A0A849WSK3-F1
#
_cell.length_a   1.000
_cell.length_b   1.000
_cell.length_c   1.000
_cell.angle_alpha   90.00
_cell.angle_beta   90.00
_cell.angle_gamma   90.00
#
_symmetry.space_group_name_H-M   'P 1'
#
loop_
_entity.id
_entity.type
_entity.pdbx_description
1 polymer ?
#
loop_
_entity_poly.entity_id
_entity_poly.type
_entity_poly.pdbx_seq_one_letter_code
_entity_poly.pdbx_strand_id
1 'polypeptide(L)'
;MKLKSLSLKILTGIYITTSAHVALADKQDTGAIVGAIIGGVIGNSSTKGKDKGIATGIGMIIGAVIGSELGRELDEADRQAMAEAQRRAFERPFGESVTWDGSQYGSRTRNRGEFRTLREGRELRNQSICREYESVVITPRQRIVNKGIACSNPSGRWIETDSRYVNFNTSRDEYRPTPRPPIVVPDENRDYGYASLAGRCYDRNHENFMSAKKFASDSQGPALYGQNATDWALRYVDSHRCNTIQEYQARYKAHLKFATDYSSGLGMSYPEARAYAEKNAESISVPQVMTQADTFKTLLSFATDYSKGLALNYPDARSLGKQWLANGCEGSQTILRAKAVFAKELEFATSYNGLGMSYPDARKYAKEKLRFTTRCAFLLY
;
A
#
# COMPACT_ATOMS: atom_id res chain seq x y z
N MET A 1 57.59 -28.09 -32.34
CA MET A 1 58.50 -27.14 -33.02
C MET A 1 57.66 -25.96 -33.53
N LYS A 2 57.97 -24.75 -33.05
CA LYS A 2 57.74 -23.36 -33.56
C LYS A 2 56.56 -23.12 -34.54
N LEU A 3 55.50 -22.36 -34.18
CA LEU A 3 55.30 -20.88 -34.07
C LEU A 3 55.10 -20.10 -35.39
N LYS A 4 53.96 -19.35 -35.43
CA LYS A 4 53.67 -18.04 -36.10
C LYS A 4 53.36 -18.08 -37.62
N SER A 5 52.45 -17.28 -38.23
CA SER A 5 51.84 -15.98 -37.86
C SER A 5 50.53 -15.63 -38.62
N LEU A 6 49.67 -14.87 -37.92
CA LEU A 6 48.79 -13.71 -38.27
C LEU A 6 48.24 -13.44 -39.69
N SER A 7 46.92 -13.15 -39.76
CA SER A 7 46.31 -11.87 -40.24
C SER A 7 44.76 -11.92 -40.13
N LEU A 8 44.07 -11.26 -39.17
CA LEU A 8 43.47 -9.90 -39.14
C LEU A 8 42.38 -9.66 -40.24
N LYS A 9 41.08 -9.52 -39.94
CA LYS A 9 40.33 -8.31 -39.47
C LYS A 9 38.90 -8.70 -38.98
N ILE A 10 38.48 -8.39 -37.74
CA ILE A 10 37.69 -7.23 -37.24
C ILE A 10 36.24 -7.14 -37.77
N LEU A 11 35.25 -7.38 -36.88
CA LEU A 11 34.11 -6.45 -36.63
C LEU A 11 33.38 -6.80 -35.29
N THR A 12 33.40 -5.84 -34.34
CA THR A 12 32.36 -5.50 -33.32
C THR A 12 31.76 -6.62 -32.44
N GLY A 13 32.00 -6.76 -31.12
CA GLY A 13 32.07 -5.77 -30.02
C GLY A 13 30.66 -5.58 -29.43
N ILE A 14 30.27 -6.17 -28.29
CA ILE A 14 30.52 -5.68 -26.91
C ILE A 14 30.28 -6.83 -25.90
N TYR A 15 31.32 -7.21 -25.16
CA TYR A 15 31.23 -7.86 -23.85
C TYR A 15 31.65 -6.79 -22.83
N ILE A 16 30.77 -6.39 -21.92
CA ILE A 16 31.16 -5.61 -20.74
C ILE A 16 30.98 -6.52 -19.54
N THR A 17 32.05 -7.24 -19.22
CA THR A 17 32.39 -7.58 -17.84
C THR A 17 32.97 -6.32 -17.21
N THR A 18 32.24 -5.67 -16.31
CA THR A 18 32.84 -4.73 -15.37
C THR A 18 32.87 -5.35 -14.00
N SER A 19 34.02 -5.96 -13.68
CA SER A 19 34.59 -5.96 -12.35
C SER A 19 34.76 -4.51 -11.89
N ALA A 20 33.94 -4.05 -10.94
CA ALA A 20 34.23 -2.81 -10.24
C ALA A 20 35.38 -3.10 -9.26
N HIS A 21 36.59 -2.71 -9.65
CA HIS A 21 37.71 -2.61 -8.73
C HIS A 21 37.37 -1.53 -7.71
N VAL A 22 37.41 -1.92 -6.43
CA VAL A 22 37.28 -1.03 -5.30
C VAL A 22 38.52 -0.14 -5.26
N ALA A 23 38.37 1.11 -5.72
CA ALA A 23 39.34 2.16 -5.44
C ALA A 23 39.07 2.66 -4.01
N LEU A 24 39.78 2.05 -3.05
CA LEU A 24 39.97 2.57 -1.70
C LEU A 24 40.88 3.81 -1.81
N ALA A 25 40.33 5.00 -1.53
CA ALA A 25 41.14 6.20 -1.31
C ALA A 25 40.46 7.14 -0.29
N ASP A 26 41.14 7.19 0.85
CA ASP A 26 41.12 8.08 2.01
C ASP A 26 40.02 8.04 3.08
N LYS A 27 40.52 7.92 4.31
CA LYS A 27 39.84 7.42 5.51
C LYS A 27 39.26 8.56 6.33
N GLN A 28 37.95 8.76 6.26
CA GLN A 28 37.08 9.05 7.43
C GLN A 28 35.59 9.15 7.09
N ASP A 29 35.21 9.30 5.81
CA ASP A 29 33.81 9.55 5.42
C ASP A 29 33.16 8.46 4.55
N THR A 30 33.80 7.30 4.34
CA THR A 30 33.30 6.26 3.43
C THR A 30 32.86 5.00 4.19
N GLY A 31 31.76 5.11 4.92
CA GLY A 31 31.20 4.00 5.72
C GLY A 31 29.81 3.53 5.33
N ALA A 32 29.17 4.11 4.30
CA ALA A 32 27.80 3.76 3.96
C ALA A 32 27.51 3.99 2.47
N ILE A 33 27.91 3.06 1.59
CA ILE A 33 27.30 2.99 0.25
C ILE A 33 27.02 1.53 -0.13
N VAL A 34 25.81 1.37 -0.70
CA VAL A 34 25.17 0.21 -1.36
C VAL A 34 24.22 -0.61 -0.48
N GLY A 35 22.97 -0.13 -0.43
CA GLY A 35 21.80 -0.91 -0.05
C GLY A 35 20.52 -0.18 -0.45
N ALA A 36 20.02 -0.43 -1.66
CA ALA A 36 18.66 -0.04 -2.01
C ALA A 36 17.69 -0.90 -1.19
N ILE A 37 17.06 -0.34 -0.15
CA ILE A 37 16.02 -1.06 0.59
C ILE A 37 14.71 -0.98 -0.22
N ILE A 38 14.51 -2.01 -1.04
CA ILE A 38 13.17 -2.52 -1.36
C ILE A 38 12.59 -3.05 -0.04
N GLY A 39 11.35 -2.66 0.25
CA GLY A 39 10.70 -2.92 1.53
C GLY A 39 10.76 -4.38 1.95
N GLY A 40 11.34 -4.62 3.13
CA GLY A 40 11.09 -5.84 3.87
C GLY A 40 9.63 -5.83 4.33
N VAL A 41 8.81 -6.62 3.64
CA VAL A 41 7.60 -7.16 4.25
C VAL A 41 8.07 -7.97 5.45
N ILE A 42 7.77 -7.54 6.66
CA ILE A 42 7.80 -8.46 7.80
C ILE A 42 6.53 -9.30 7.66
N GLY A 43 6.71 -10.43 6.97
CA GLY A 43 5.71 -11.47 6.86
C GLY A 43 5.51 -12.09 8.24
N ASN A 44 4.27 -12.08 8.73
CA ASN A 44 3.90 -12.86 9.89
C ASN A 44 3.66 -14.31 9.46
N SER A 45 4.72 -15.04 9.09
CA SER A 45 4.69 -16.49 9.08
C SER A 45 5.18 -16.98 10.44
N SER A 46 4.24 -17.48 11.24
CA SER A 46 4.43 -18.33 12.42
C SER A 46 4.67 -17.64 13.76
N THR A 47 3.58 -17.33 14.45
CA THR A 47 3.53 -17.44 15.92
C THR A 47 2.12 -17.81 16.36
N LYS A 48 2.00 -18.98 17.01
CA LYS A 48 0.80 -19.38 17.75
C LYS A 48 0.69 -18.47 18.97
N GLY A 49 -0.31 -17.61 19.01
CA GLY A 49 -0.60 -16.74 20.15
C GLY A 49 -1.72 -15.75 19.83
N LYS A 50 -2.64 -15.57 20.77
CA LYS A 50 -3.68 -14.54 20.73
C LYS A 50 -2.97 -13.22 20.99
N ASP A 51 -2.63 -12.50 19.93
CA ASP A 51 -2.35 -11.05 19.85
C ASP A 51 -1.56 -10.83 18.56
N LYS A 52 -2.21 -10.30 17.52
CA LYS A 52 -1.59 -10.06 16.21
C LYS A 52 -1.59 -8.55 15.95
N GLY A 53 -0.43 -7.94 16.15
CA GLY A 53 -0.14 -6.57 15.71
C GLY A 53 -0.20 -6.45 14.19
N ILE A 54 -0.70 -5.30 13.73
CA ILE A 54 -0.81 -4.94 12.31
C ILE A 54 0.58 -4.65 11.76
N ALA A 55 0.98 -5.39 10.73
CA ALA A 55 2.21 -5.13 9.97
C ALA A 55 1.99 -3.91 9.05
N THR A 56 2.45 -2.74 9.47
CA THR A 56 2.46 -1.53 8.64
C THR A 56 3.81 -1.43 7.93
N GLY A 57 3.82 -1.63 6.62
CA GLY A 57 5.04 -1.55 5.80
C GLY A 57 5.46 -0.09 5.57
N ILE A 58 6.38 0.42 6.39
CA ILE A 58 7.18 1.62 6.11
C ILE A 58 8.63 1.19 6.01
N GLY A 59 9.28 1.49 4.88
CA GLY A 59 10.69 1.18 4.68
C GLY A 59 11.58 1.96 5.65
N MET A 60 12.33 1.23 6.48
CA MET A 60 13.42 1.75 7.29
C MET A 60 14.55 2.30 6.41
N ILE A 61 15.07 3.50 6.73
CA ILE A 61 16.28 4.10 6.12
C ILE A 61 17.44 3.66 7.00
N ILE A 62 17.85 2.41 6.79
CA ILE A 62 18.76 1.69 7.68
C ILE A 62 19.85 0.97 6.86
N GLY A 63 20.39 1.65 5.84
CA GLY A 63 21.47 1.10 5.01
C GLY A 63 22.69 0.67 5.85
N ALA A 64 23.00 1.39 6.93
CA ALA A 64 24.14 1.09 7.80
C ALA A 64 23.89 -0.04 8.83
N VAL A 65 22.65 -0.29 9.26
CA VAL A 65 22.37 -1.29 10.33
C VAL A 65 22.02 -2.66 9.76
N ILE A 66 21.47 -2.76 8.55
CA ILE A 66 21.12 -4.07 7.95
C ILE A 66 22.39 -4.85 7.53
N GLY A 67 23.50 -4.16 7.21
CA GLY A 67 24.76 -4.80 6.83
C GLY A 67 25.77 -5.03 7.96
N SER A 68 25.49 -4.59 9.19
CA SER A 68 26.43 -4.63 10.31
C SER A 68 25.98 -5.60 11.40
N GLU A 69 26.89 -5.97 12.31
CA GLU A 69 26.61 -6.83 13.47
C GLU A 69 25.41 -6.31 14.30
N LEU A 70 25.13 -5.01 14.22
CA LEU A 70 24.00 -4.35 14.87
C LEU A 70 22.62 -4.84 14.37
N GLY A 71 22.47 -5.18 13.09
CA GLY A 71 21.20 -5.68 12.55
C GLY A 71 20.75 -7.02 13.15
N ARG A 72 21.72 -7.80 13.68
CA ARG A 72 21.49 -9.07 14.39
C ARG A 72 21.04 -8.86 15.84
N GLU A 73 21.35 -7.70 16.43
CA GLU A 73 20.95 -7.35 17.80
C GLU A 73 19.53 -6.77 17.86
N LEU A 74 19.01 -6.24 16.75
CA LEU A 74 17.65 -5.70 16.64
C LEU A 74 16.66 -6.83 16.30
N ASP A 75 15.65 -7.01 17.14
CA ASP A 75 14.53 -7.87 16.80
C ASP A 75 13.47 -7.11 15.99
N GLU A 76 12.37 -7.78 15.70
CA GLU A 76 11.33 -7.22 14.85
C GLU A 76 10.60 -6.02 15.49
N ALA A 77 10.37 -6.08 16.80
CA ALA A 77 9.75 -5.00 17.55
C ALA A 77 10.67 -3.77 17.63
N ASP A 78 11.99 -3.99 17.75
CA ASP A 78 12.98 -2.90 17.67
C ASP A 78 12.93 -2.19 16.32
N ARG A 79 12.90 -2.95 15.22
CA ARG A 79 12.83 -2.38 13.85
C ARG A 79 11.57 -1.56 13.64
N GLN A 80 10.43 -2.01 14.17
CA GLN A 80 9.18 -1.26 14.13
C GLN A 80 9.25 0.05 14.90
N ALA A 81 9.80 0.02 16.13
CA ALA A 81 9.98 1.21 16.94
C ALA A 81 10.90 2.24 16.26
N MET A 82 12.00 1.75 15.66
CA MET A 82 12.94 2.57 14.89
C MET A 82 12.31 3.20 13.65
N ALA A 83 11.58 2.40 12.85
CA ALA A 83 10.91 2.88 11.64
C ALA A 83 9.93 4.02 11.96
N GLU A 84 9.19 3.89 13.06
CA GLU A 84 8.25 4.91 13.50
C GLU A 84 8.95 6.17 14.00
N ALA A 85 10.02 6.06 14.81
CA ALA A 85 10.77 7.24 15.25
C ALA A 85 11.44 7.97 14.09
N GLN A 86 11.98 7.23 13.13
CA GLN A 86 12.50 7.80 11.89
C GLN A 86 11.41 8.59 11.16
N ARG A 87 10.24 7.97 10.90
CA ARG A 87 9.12 8.65 10.23
C ARG A 87 8.77 9.97 10.91
N ARG A 88 8.62 9.93 12.24
CA ARG A 88 8.31 11.12 13.04
C ARG A 88 9.42 12.17 12.96
N ALA A 89 10.69 11.79 13.06
CA ALA A 89 11.81 12.72 13.03
C ALA A 89 11.92 13.47 11.69
N PHE A 90 11.58 12.82 10.57
CA PHE A 90 11.53 13.45 9.25
C PHE A 90 10.34 14.41 9.08
N GLU A 91 9.39 14.43 10.01
CA GLU A 91 8.26 15.37 10.03
C GLU A 91 8.46 16.52 11.02
N ARG A 92 9.50 16.44 11.88
CA ARG A 92 9.85 17.49 12.85
C ARG A 92 10.75 18.58 12.25
N PRO A 93 10.82 19.75 12.90
CA PRO A 93 11.88 20.73 12.68
C PRO A 93 13.27 20.11 12.83
N PHE A 94 14.26 20.67 12.12
CA PHE A 94 15.66 20.25 12.27
C PHE A 94 16.13 20.46 13.71
N GLY A 95 16.95 19.53 14.18
CA GLY A 95 17.50 19.54 15.54
C GLY A 95 16.60 18.90 16.60
N GLU A 96 15.32 18.66 16.31
CA GLU A 96 14.44 17.93 17.25
C GLU A 96 14.74 16.43 17.25
N SER A 97 14.97 15.88 18.45
CA SER A 97 15.20 14.45 18.66
C SER A 97 13.89 13.71 18.95
N VAL A 98 13.69 12.58 18.27
CA VAL A 98 12.59 11.65 18.49
C VAL A 98 13.15 10.35 19.02
N THR A 99 12.74 9.97 20.23
CA THR A 99 13.16 8.73 20.86
C THR A 99 12.31 7.53 20.41
N TRP A 100 12.88 6.34 20.50
CA TRP A 100 12.20 5.05 20.37
C TRP A 100 12.71 4.08 21.42
N ASP A 101 11.86 3.13 21.78
CA ASP A 101 12.19 2.02 22.66
C ASP A 101 11.44 0.78 22.16
N GLY A 102 12.18 -0.28 21.83
CA GLY A 102 11.60 -1.51 21.30
C GLY A 102 10.66 -2.21 22.27
N SER A 103 10.81 -1.98 23.58
CA SER A 103 9.90 -2.55 24.59
C SER A 103 8.45 -2.08 24.41
N GLN A 104 8.24 -0.88 23.84
CA GLN A 104 6.91 -0.36 23.51
C GLN A 104 6.18 -1.21 22.46
N TYR A 105 6.95 -1.96 21.66
CA TYR A 105 6.47 -2.86 20.62
C TYR A 105 6.62 -4.35 21.02
N GLY A 106 6.95 -4.63 22.29
CA GLY A 106 7.08 -5.98 22.82
C GLY A 106 8.47 -6.61 22.68
N SER A 107 9.48 -5.83 22.29
CA SER A 107 10.87 -6.32 22.24
C SER A 107 11.39 -6.70 23.63
N ARG A 108 12.24 -7.73 23.70
CA ARG A 108 12.96 -8.13 24.92
C ARG A 108 14.46 -7.81 24.88
N THR A 109 14.94 -7.20 23.80
CA THR A 109 16.37 -6.89 23.61
C THR A 109 16.83 -5.74 24.51
N ARG A 110 15.89 -4.90 24.99
CA ARG A 110 16.13 -3.61 25.68
C ARG A 110 16.84 -2.58 24.82
N ASN A 111 16.75 -2.72 23.50
CA ASN A 111 17.27 -1.75 22.56
C ASN A 111 16.37 -0.52 22.51
N ARG A 112 16.99 0.65 22.45
CA ARG A 112 16.32 1.95 22.38
C ARG A 112 17.20 2.92 21.63
N GLY A 113 16.69 4.11 21.36
CA GLY A 113 17.51 5.10 20.69
C GLY A 113 16.76 6.38 20.38
N GLU A 114 17.37 7.14 19.48
CA GLU A 114 16.82 8.40 19.03
C GLU A 114 17.14 8.66 17.57
N PHE A 115 16.36 9.56 16.97
CA PHE A 115 16.48 9.94 15.58
C PHE A 115 16.21 11.44 15.46
N ARG A 116 17.06 12.16 14.74
CA ARG A 116 16.89 13.60 14.48
C ARG A 116 17.32 13.97 13.07
N THR A 117 16.71 15.00 12.51
CA THR A 117 17.16 15.60 11.24
C THR A 117 18.07 16.80 11.52
N LEU A 118 19.10 16.98 10.69
CA LEU A 118 20.16 17.96 10.92
C LEU A 118 20.02 19.19 10.02
N ARG A 119 19.75 18.98 8.73
CA ARG A 119 19.58 20.05 7.73
C ARG A 119 18.80 19.56 6.52
N GLU A 120 18.23 20.51 5.78
CA GLU A 120 17.58 20.27 4.49
C GLU A 120 18.53 20.57 3.32
N GLY A 121 18.35 19.85 2.23
CA GLY A 121 18.94 20.13 0.93
C GLY A 121 17.97 19.72 -0.18
N ARG A 122 18.41 19.88 -1.43
CA ARG A 122 17.62 19.43 -2.60
C ARG A 122 18.41 18.47 -3.46
N GLU A 123 17.73 17.45 -3.94
CA GLU A 123 18.32 16.52 -4.90
C GLU A 123 18.60 17.24 -6.22
N LEU A 124 19.76 16.97 -6.83
CA LEU A 124 20.22 17.66 -8.02
C LEU A 124 19.32 17.42 -9.25
N ARG A 125 18.65 16.26 -9.37
CA ARG A 125 17.90 15.91 -10.60
C ARG A 125 16.42 16.29 -10.52
N ASN A 126 15.74 15.88 -9.46
CA ASN A 126 14.28 16.03 -9.34
C ASN A 126 13.85 17.12 -8.34
N GLN A 127 14.80 17.82 -7.71
CA GLN A 127 14.54 18.86 -6.70
C GLN A 127 13.76 18.37 -5.47
N SER A 128 13.72 17.05 -5.23
CA SER A 128 13.15 16.45 -4.03
C SER A 128 13.81 17.02 -2.77
N ILE A 129 13.01 17.12 -1.72
CA ILE A 129 13.49 17.54 -0.41
C ILE A 129 14.36 16.43 0.15
N CYS A 130 15.59 16.75 0.52
CA CYS A 130 16.50 15.82 1.16
C CYS A 130 16.83 16.30 2.57
N ARG A 131 16.94 15.39 3.51
CA ARG A 131 17.31 15.69 4.90
C ARG A 131 18.50 14.85 5.30
N GLU A 132 19.52 15.51 5.83
CA GLU A 132 20.55 14.82 6.60
C GLU A 132 19.96 14.44 7.95
N TYR A 133 20.25 13.23 8.42
CA TYR A 133 19.77 12.73 9.70
C TYR A 133 20.89 12.11 10.53
N GLU A 134 20.63 12.02 11.82
CA GLU A 134 21.41 11.26 12.78
C GLU A 134 20.49 10.24 13.48
N SER A 135 20.92 9.00 13.52
CA SER A 135 20.27 7.90 14.22
C SER A 135 21.21 7.38 15.30
N VAL A 136 20.71 7.31 16.52
CA VAL A 136 21.41 6.73 17.65
C VAL A 136 20.70 5.44 18.04
N VAL A 137 21.46 4.36 18.15
CA VAL A 137 20.99 3.06 18.64
C VAL A 137 21.77 2.71 19.90
N ILE A 138 21.05 2.40 20.97
CA ILE A 138 21.58 2.04 22.27
C ILE A 138 21.17 0.59 22.53
N THR A 139 22.14 -0.32 22.45
CA THR A 139 21.97 -1.73 22.84
C THR A 139 22.60 -1.95 24.22
N PRO A 140 22.39 -3.12 24.86
CA PRO A 140 23.07 -3.45 26.11
C PRO A 140 24.61 -3.44 26.02
N ARG A 141 25.18 -3.61 24.82
CA ARG A 141 26.63 -3.70 24.61
C ARG A 141 27.26 -2.36 24.25
N GLN A 142 26.53 -1.51 23.51
CA GLN A 142 27.13 -0.32 22.90
C GLN A 142 26.10 0.75 22.52
N ARG A 143 26.60 1.99 22.37
CA ARG A 143 25.89 3.11 21.76
C ARG A 143 26.51 3.39 20.40
N ILE A 144 25.70 3.34 19.35
CA ILE A 144 26.13 3.55 17.97
C ILE A 144 25.41 4.78 17.43
N VAL A 145 26.17 5.64 16.74
CA VAL A 145 25.65 6.84 16.07
C VAL A 145 25.90 6.67 14.58
N ASN A 146 24.84 6.77 13.79
CA ASN A 146 24.88 6.72 12.33
C ASN A 146 24.35 8.04 11.77
N LYS A 147 24.96 8.50 10.68
CA LYS A 147 24.46 9.64 9.91
C LYS A 147 24.20 9.23 8.47
N GLY A 148 23.23 9.85 7.85
CA GLY A 148 22.89 9.60 6.45
C GLY A 148 22.06 10.72 5.87
N ILE A 149 21.73 10.60 4.59
CA ILE A 149 20.89 11.56 3.88
C ILE A 149 19.76 10.77 3.20
N ALA A 150 18.53 11.25 3.32
CA ALA A 150 17.41 10.68 2.58
C ALA A 150 16.59 11.76 1.88
N CYS A 151 16.12 11.46 0.67
CA CYS A 151 15.27 12.34 -0.12
C CYS A 151 13.84 11.81 -0.18
N SER A 152 12.88 12.73 -0.09
CA SER A 152 11.47 12.42 -0.23
C SER A 152 11.12 12.08 -1.68
N ASN A 153 10.11 11.25 -1.84
CA ASN A 153 9.52 10.94 -3.13
C ASN A 153 8.02 11.33 -3.17
N PRO A 154 7.41 11.40 -4.36
CA PRO A 154 5.99 11.77 -4.50
C PRO A 154 5.00 10.84 -3.77
N SER A 155 5.42 9.60 -3.46
CA SER A 155 4.63 8.65 -2.66
C SER A 155 4.75 8.84 -1.14
N GLY A 156 5.44 9.89 -0.69
CA GLY A 156 5.67 10.19 0.73
C GLY A 156 6.72 9.31 1.41
N ARG A 157 7.46 8.50 0.64
CA ARG A 157 8.58 7.69 1.14
C ARG A 157 9.88 8.49 1.09
N TRP A 158 10.79 8.16 1.98
CA TRP A 158 12.15 8.70 1.99
C TRP A 158 13.15 7.63 1.54
N ILE A 159 14.08 7.99 0.67
CA ILE A 159 15.06 7.08 0.05
C ILE A 159 16.47 7.59 0.38
N GLU A 160 17.33 6.73 0.94
CA GLU A 160 18.74 7.06 1.18
C GLU A 160 19.43 7.50 -0.11
N THR A 161 20.22 8.57 -0.03
CA THR A 161 21.01 9.08 -1.15
C THR A 161 22.41 9.47 -0.69
N ASP A 162 23.28 9.66 -1.67
CA ASP A 162 24.65 10.12 -1.47
C ASP A 162 24.70 11.65 -1.44
N SER A 163 25.55 12.21 -0.58
CA SER A 163 25.73 13.65 -0.44
C SER A 163 26.11 14.33 -1.77
N ARG A 164 26.78 13.62 -2.69
CA ARG A 164 27.13 14.14 -4.02
C ARG A 164 25.92 14.42 -4.93
N TYR A 165 24.76 13.87 -4.60
CA TYR A 165 23.51 14.12 -5.33
C TYR A 165 22.61 15.15 -4.67
N VAL A 166 23.07 15.79 -3.58
CA VAL A 166 22.28 16.74 -2.81
C VAL A 166 23.01 18.07 -2.69
N ASN A 167 22.32 19.15 -3.03
CA ASN A 167 22.79 20.49 -2.79
C ASN A 167 22.30 20.98 -1.41
N PHE A 168 23.23 21.17 -0.49
CA PHE A 168 22.98 21.78 0.83
C PHE A 168 23.34 23.27 0.89
N ASN A 169 23.73 23.89 -0.24
CA ASN A 169 24.41 25.19 -0.23
C ASN A 169 23.51 26.31 0.29
N THR A 170 23.96 26.85 1.42
CA THR A 170 23.40 27.84 2.32
C THR A 170 23.83 29.25 1.90
N SER A 171 22.92 30.09 1.41
CA SER A 171 23.17 31.55 1.34
C SER A 171 21.94 32.45 1.48
N ARG A 172 20.79 31.91 1.89
CA ARG A 172 19.60 32.66 2.31
C ARG A 172 18.75 31.78 3.21
N ASP A 173 19.12 31.62 4.47
CA ASP A 173 18.18 31.27 5.55
C ASP A 173 18.90 31.49 6.88
N GLU A 174 19.06 32.78 7.19
CA GLU A 174 18.89 33.24 8.55
C GLU A 174 17.63 32.58 9.11
N TYR A 175 17.73 31.96 10.29
CA TYR A 175 16.62 31.32 10.99
C TYR A 175 15.40 32.24 11.02
N ARG A 176 14.51 32.07 10.03
CA ARG A 176 13.13 32.52 10.10
C ARG A 176 12.37 31.22 10.24
N PRO A 177 11.79 30.90 11.42
CA PRO A 177 10.80 29.82 11.47
C PRO A 177 9.82 30.14 10.36
N THR A 178 9.75 29.28 9.34
CA THR A 178 8.82 29.49 8.24
C THR A 178 7.48 29.78 8.88
N PRO A 179 6.87 30.96 8.66
CA PRO A 179 5.50 31.18 9.08
C PRO A 179 4.73 29.97 8.60
N ARG A 180 3.89 29.39 9.48
CA ARG A 180 2.95 28.34 9.11
C ARG A 180 2.46 28.64 7.69
N PRO A 181 2.57 27.71 6.73
CA PRO A 181 2.02 27.94 5.41
C PRO A 181 0.61 28.51 5.61
N PRO A 182 0.25 29.60 4.90
CA PRO A 182 -0.97 30.34 5.18
C PRO A 182 -2.12 29.36 5.32
N ILE A 183 -2.95 29.59 6.34
CA ILE A 183 -4.11 28.77 6.64
C ILE A 183 -4.87 28.58 5.32
N VAL A 184 -4.72 27.41 4.70
CA VAL A 184 -5.63 27.01 3.64
C VAL A 184 -6.85 26.56 4.41
N VAL A 185 -7.72 27.52 4.74
CA VAL A 185 -9.10 27.22 5.10
C VAL A 185 -9.63 26.48 3.88
N PRO A 186 -9.97 25.19 3.98
CA PRO A 186 -10.61 24.52 2.88
C PRO A 186 -11.88 25.29 2.57
N ASP A 187 -12.03 25.70 1.32
CA ASP A 187 -13.22 26.42 0.88
C ASP A 187 -14.41 25.46 1.07
N GLU A 188 -15.33 25.83 1.96
CA GLU A 188 -16.54 25.03 2.25
C GLU A 188 -17.39 24.78 0.99
N ASN A 189 -17.18 25.57 -0.06
CA ASN A 189 -17.85 25.44 -1.36
C ASN A 189 -16.99 24.79 -2.46
N ARG A 190 -15.76 24.34 -2.17
CA ARG A 190 -14.96 23.59 -3.15
C ARG A 190 -15.29 22.10 -3.10
N ASP A 191 -15.84 21.62 -4.21
CA ASP A 191 -15.77 20.21 -4.56
C ASP A 191 -14.30 19.84 -4.80
N TYR A 192 -13.68 19.16 -3.83
CA TYR A 192 -12.31 18.65 -3.93
C TYR A 192 -12.20 17.43 -4.88
N GLY A 193 -13.28 17.08 -5.57
CA GLY A 193 -13.37 15.94 -6.46
C GLY A 193 -13.31 14.61 -5.70
N TYR A 194 -13.57 13.52 -6.42
CA TYR A 194 -13.55 12.13 -5.93
C TYR A 194 -12.13 11.60 -5.58
N ALA A 195 -11.22 12.44 -5.10
CA ALA A 195 -9.86 12.08 -4.73
C ALA A 195 -9.80 11.37 -3.35
N SER A 196 -8.62 10.82 -3.04
CA SER A 196 -8.32 10.21 -1.74
C SER A 196 -8.61 11.18 -0.58
N LEU A 197 -9.22 10.66 0.49
CA LEU A 197 -9.42 11.41 1.74
C LEU A 197 -8.11 11.61 2.53
N ALA A 198 -7.02 10.99 2.07
CA ALA A 198 -5.71 11.15 2.68
C ALA A 198 -5.22 12.61 2.58
N GLY A 199 -4.58 13.05 3.66
CA GLY A 199 -3.99 14.37 3.82
C GLY A 199 -3.87 14.69 5.31
N ARG A 200 -2.83 15.42 5.72
CA ARG A 200 -2.64 15.73 7.14
C ARG A 200 -3.62 16.81 7.59
N CYS A 201 -4.36 16.56 8.66
CA CYS A 201 -5.12 17.58 9.37
C CYS A 201 -4.19 18.34 10.33
N TYR A 202 -3.90 19.61 10.03
CA TYR A 202 -3.04 20.46 10.89
C TYR A 202 -3.82 21.27 11.92
N ASP A 203 -5.16 21.21 11.89
CA ASP A 203 -6.03 21.79 12.90
C ASP A 203 -6.49 20.69 13.87
N ARG A 204 -5.99 20.76 15.11
CA ARG A 204 -6.22 19.76 16.17
C ARG A 204 -7.58 19.96 16.84
N ASN A 205 -8.62 20.12 16.04
CA ASN A 205 -9.94 20.34 16.58
C ASN A 205 -10.39 19.09 17.34
N HIS A 206 -10.71 19.25 18.63
CA HIS A 206 -11.08 18.14 19.53
C HIS A 206 -12.28 17.35 18.97
N GLU A 207 -13.13 18.01 18.18
CA GLU A 207 -14.35 17.48 17.58
C GLU A 207 -14.11 16.40 16.50
N ASN A 208 -13.11 16.56 15.63
CA ASN A 208 -12.80 15.58 14.58
C ASN A 208 -12.30 14.26 15.18
N PHE A 209 -11.44 14.36 16.20
CA PHE A 209 -11.00 13.21 16.98
C PHE A 209 -12.16 12.53 17.71
N MET A 210 -13.04 13.30 18.37
CA MET A 210 -14.19 12.73 19.08
C MET A 210 -15.18 12.05 18.13
N SER A 211 -15.42 12.64 16.96
CA SER A 211 -16.23 12.05 15.89
C SER A 211 -15.62 10.75 15.34
N ALA A 212 -14.30 10.75 15.10
CA ALA A 212 -13.56 9.57 14.67
C ALA A 212 -13.58 8.46 15.74
N LYS A 213 -13.39 8.80 17.02
CA LYS A 213 -13.42 7.84 18.14
C LYS A 213 -14.80 7.28 18.40
N LYS A 214 -15.85 8.10 18.28
CA LYS A 214 -17.25 7.65 18.35
C LYS A 214 -17.52 6.63 17.25
N PHE A 215 -17.07 6.92 16.03
CA PHE A 215 -17.22 5.99 14.91
C PHE A 215 -16.40 4.71 15.07
N ALA A 216 -15.15 4.82 15.55
CA ALA A 216 -14.30 3.67 15.83
C ALA A 216 -14.98 2.67 16.76
N SER A 217 -15.74 3.16 17.74
CA SER A 217 -16.50 2.34 18.70
C SER A 217 -17.88 1.90 18.21
N ASP A 218 -18.36 2.40 17.07
CA ASP A 218 -19.69 2.11 16.55
C ASP A 218 -19.75 0.69 15.97
N SER A 219 -20.87 -0.01 16.20
CA SER A 219 -21.15 -1.33 15.61
C SER A 219 -21.13 -1.34 14.08
N GLN A 220 -21.53 -0.23 13.46
CA GLN A 220 -21.52 0.05 12.02
C GLN A 220 -20.18 0.64 11.55
N GLY A 221 -19.23 0.85 12.47
CA GLY A 221 -17.86 1.25 12.22
C GLY A 221 -16.88 0.08 12.42
N PRO A 222 -15.63 0.37 12.79
CA PRO A 222 -14.63 -0.62 13.17
C PRO A 222 -15.00 -1.48 14.40
N ALA A 223 -15.94 -1.02 15.25
CA ALA A 223 -16.36 -1.70 16.48
C ALA A 223 -15.20 -2.04 17.44
N LEU A 224 -14.31 -1.07 17.64
CA LEU A 224 -13.16 -1.13 18.54
C LEU A 224 -13.54 -0.63 19.95
N TYR A 225 -12.77 -1.01 20.96
CA TYR A 225 -13.04 -0.63 22.36
C TYR A 225 -11.83 0.02 23.01
N GLY A 226 -12.08 0.91 23.99
CA GLY A 226 -11.06 1.48 24.87
C GLY A 226 -9.92 2.17 24.12
N GLN A 227 -8.69 1.70 24.34
CA GLN A 227 -7.49 2.26 23.73
C GLN A 227 -7.44 2.04 22.22
N ASN A 228 -7.95 0.90 21.72
CA ASN A 228 -7.94 0.60 20.28
C ASN A 228 -8.77 1.61 19.48
N ALA A 229 -9.92 2.02 20.00
CA ALA A 229 -10.75 3.06 19.39
C ALA A 229 -10.08 4.45 19.44
N THR A 230 -9.32 4.71 20.51
CA THR A 230 -8.52 5.93 20.67
C THR A 230 -7.39 5.98 19.65
N ASP A 231 -6.61 4.91 19.52
CA ASP A 231 -5.49 4.82 18.59
C ASP A 231 -5.97 4.87 17.13
N TRP A 232 -7.10 4.23 16.84
CA TRP A 232 -7.73 4.33 15.51
C TRP A 232 -8.10 5.78 15.17
N ALA A 233 -8.74 6.50 16.11
CA ALA A 233 -9.13 7.88 15.90
C ALA A 233 -7.94 8.84 15.76
N LEU A 234 -6.87 8.61 16.53
CA LEU A 234 -5.61 9.35 16.38
C LEU A 234 -5.01 9.13 15.00
N ARG A 235 -4.92 7.87 14.55
CA ARG A 235 -4.44 7.55 13.19
C ARG A 235 -5.30 8.19 12.11
N TYR A 236 -6.63 8.12 12.25
CA TYR A 236 -7.57 8.71 11.30
C TYR A 236 -7.30 10.21 11.14
N VAL A 237 -7.25 10.96 12.25
CA VAL A 237 -7.04 12.42 12.21
C VAL A 237 -5.64 12.78 11.68
N ASP A 238 -4.63 11.95 11.95
CA ASP A 238 -3.28 12.17 11.43
C ASP A 238 -3.17 11.94 9.92
N SER A 239 -3.90 10.95 9.39
CA SER A 239 -3.79 10.54 7.98
C SER A 239 -4.86 11.14 7.05
N HIS A 240 -5.96 11.66 7.58
CA HIS A 240 -7.10 12.16 6.81
C HIS A 240 -7.29 13.67 6.93
N ARG A 241 -7.79 14.28 5.86
CA ARG A 241 -8.04 15.73 5.81
C ARG A 241 -9.08 16.11 6.87
N CYS A 242 -8.96 17.33 7.41
CA CYS A 242 -9.92 17.82 8.40
C CYS A 242 -11.37 17.76 7.88
N ASN A 243 -12.33 17.50 8.78
CA ASN A 243 -13.77 17.44 8.51
C ASN A 243 -14.23 16.35 7.52
N THR A 244 -13.35 15.44 7.08
CA THR A 244 -13.72 14.35 6.17
C THR A 244 -14.34 13.13 6.84
N ILE A 245 -14.42 13.10 8.19
CA ILE A 245 -14.88 11.92 8.93
C ILE A 245 -16.29 11.48 8.52
N GLN A 246 -17.20 12.42 8.25
CA GLN A 246 -18.55 12.09 7.80
C GLN A 246 -18.53 11.41 6.42
N GLU A 247 -17.67 11.87 5.52
CA GLU A 247 -17.52 11.26 4.20
C GLU A 247 -16.88 9.87 4.30
N TYR A 248 -15.82 9.71 5.11
CA TYR A 248 -15.23 8.41 5.37
C TYR A 248 -16.23 7.43 5.98
N GLN A 249 -17.04 7.88 6.95
CA GLN A 249 -18.11 7.07 7.55
C GLN A 249 -19.11 6.58 6.50
N ALA A 250 -19.53 7.46 5.57
CA ALA A 250 -20.45 7.09 4.50
C ALA A 250 -19.84 6.05 3.56
N ARG A 251 -18.59 6.26 3.11
CA ARG A 251 -17.84 5.32 2.27
C ARG A 251 -17.67 3.97 2.98
N TYR A 252 -17.21 3.98 4.23
CA TYR A 252 -17.02 2.79 5.05
C TYR A 252 -18.32 1.98 5.20
N LYS A 253 -19.41 2.63 5.60
CA LYS A 253 -20.71 1.95 5.80
C LYS A 253 -21.22 1.32 4.50
N ALA A 254 -21.04 1.99 3.36
CA ALA A 254 -21.41 1.43 2.07
C ALA A 254 -20.58 0.18 1.72
N HIS A 255 -19.26 0.20 1.95
CA HIS A 255 -18.41 -0.97 1.78
C HIS A 255 -18.73 -2.10 2.76
N LEU A 256 -18.99 -1.78 4.03
CA LEU A 256 -19.38 -2.76 5.04
C LEU A 256 -20.68 -3.47 4.63
N LYS A 257 -21.68 -2.70 4.18
CA LYS A 257 -22.95 -3.25 3.69
C LYS A 257 -22.73 -4.17 2.48
N PHE A 258 -21.96 -3.72 1.49
CA PHE A 258 -21.65 -4.53 0.32
C PHE A 258 -20.86 -5.80 0.68
N ALA A 259 -19.92 -5.72 1.62
CA ALA A 259 -19.11 -6.86 2.03
C ALA A 259 -19.90 -7.91 2.82
N THR A 260 -20.84 -7.47 3.67
CA THR A 260 -21.66 -8.35 4.54
C THR A 260 -22.89 -8.91 3.84
N ASP A 261 -23.42 -8.26 2.80
CA ASP A 261 -24.62 -8.73 2.10
C ASP A 261 -24.37 -10.12 1.46
N TYR A 262 -25.15 -11.10 1.88
CA TYR A 262 -25.09 -12.48 1.38
C TYR A 262 -25.81 -12.63 0.02
N SER A 263 -26.89 -11.88 -0.19
CA SER A 263 -27.74 -12.01 -1.38
C SER A 263 -27.16 -11.30 -2.60
N SER A 264 -26.55 -10.14 -2.39
CA SER A 264 -26.11 -9.24 -3.46
C SER A 264 -24.69 -8.72 -3.30
N GLY A 265 -23.98 -9.17 -2.26
CA GLY A 265 -22.63 -8.74 -1.91
C GLY A 265 -21.64 -9.89 -1.70
N LEU A 266 -20.54 -9.57 -1.01
CA LEU A 266 -19.41 -10.49 -0.88
C LEU A 266 -19.63 -11.62 0.13
N GLY A 267 -20.69 -11.53 0.95
CA GLY A 267 -21.05 -12.51 1.97
C GLY A 267 -19.93 -12.82 2.97
N MET A 268 -19.12 -11.81 3.32
CA MET A 268 -18.01 -11.92 4.27
C MET A 268 -18.50 -11.96 5.72
N SER A 269 -17.70 -12.54 6.61
CA SER A 269 -17.91 -12.37 8.04
C SER A 269 -17.71 -10.91 8.46
N TYR A 270 -18.33 -10.47 9.56
CA TYR A 270 -18.17 -9.09 10.03
C TYR A 270 -16.71 -8.64 10.20
N PRO A 271 -15.79 -9.44 10.80
CA PRO A 271 -14.38 -9.05 10.90
C PRO A 271 -13.72 -8.82 9.53
N GLU A 272 -13.95 -9.72 8.57
CA GLU A 272 -13.42 -9.59 7.20
C GLU A 272 -14.04 -8.40 6.47
N ALA A 273 -15.34 -8.18 6.64
CA ALA A 273 -16.07 -7.10 6.01
C ALA A 273 -15.62 -5.72 6.52
N ARG A 274 -15.29 -5.61 7.82
CA ARG A 274 -14.70 -4.39 8.40
C ARG A 274 -13.31 -4.12 7.80
N ALA A 275 -12.45 -5.14 7.72
CA ALA A 275 -11.13 -4.99 7.09
C ALA A 275 -11.24 -4.60 5.59
N TYR A 276 -12.22 -5.18 4.87
CA TYR A 276 -12.53 -4.77 3.50
C TYR A 276 -12.98 -3.31 3.44
N ALA A 277 -13.87 -2.89 4.34
CA ALA A 277 -14.36 -1.52 4.38
C ALA A 277 -13.26 -0.50 4.70
N GLU A 278 -12.38 -0.77 5.67
CA GLU A 278 -11.23 0.09 5.98
C GLU A 278 -10.31 0.25 4.77
N LYS A 279 -9.98 -0.85 4.07
CA LYS A 279 -9.09 -0.82 2.91
C LYS A 279 -9.63 0.01 1.74
N ASN A 280 -10.95 0.05 1.56
CA ASN A 280 -11.58 0.65 0.37
C ASN A 280 -12.20 2.03 0.63
N ALA A 281 -12.53 2.37 1.88
CA ALA A 281 -13.20 3.64 2.22
C ALA A 281 -12.36 4.88 1.85
N GLU A 282 -11.03 4.77 1.83
CA GLU A 282 -10.15 5.90 1.51
C GLU A 282 -10.20 6.32 0.04
N SER A 283 -10.44 5.38 -0.87
CA SER A 283 -10.21 5.55 -2.31
C SER A 283 -11.43 5.28 -3.19
N ILE A 284 -12.46 4.61 -2.66
CA ILE A 284 -13.67 4.25 -3.42
C ILE A 284 -14.87 4.97 -2.84
N SER A 285 -15.52 5.79 -3.67
CA SER A 285 -16.70 6.57 -3.29
C SER A 285 -17.96 5.71 -3.14
N VAL A 286 -18.99 6.27 -2.49
CA VAL A 286 -20.29 5.60 -2.34
C VAL A 286 -20.92 5.23 -3.70
N PRO A 287 -20.96 6.10 -4.72
CA PRO A 287 -21.45 5.72 -6.04
C PRO A 287 -20.66 4.56 -6.67
N GLN A 288 -19.33 4.56 -6.54
CA GLN A 288 -18.48 3.52 -7.11
C GLN A 288 -18.73 2.15 -6.46
N VAL A 289 -18.86 2.08 -5.13
CA VAL A 289 -19.20 0.80 -4.47
C VAL A 289 -20.60 0.33 -4.84
N MET A 290 -21.56 1.24 -5.05
CA MET A 290 -22.88 0.86 -5.57
C MET A 290 -22.80 0.28 -6.99
N THR A 291 -21.95 0.84 -7.86
CA THR A 291 -21.68 0.26 -9.19
C THR A 291 -21.00 -1.10 -9.10
N GLN A 292 -20.06 -1.29 -8.17
CA GLN A 292 -19.44 -2.59 -7.92
C GLN A 292 -20.46 -3.60 -7.42
N ALA A 293 -21.37 -3.19 -6.53
CA ALA A 293 -22.44 -4.04 -6.03
C ALA A 293 -23.42 -4.47 -7.14
N ASP A 294 -23.82 -3.54 -8.02
CA ASP A 294 -24.66 -3.85 -9.18
C ASP A 294 -23.98 -4.83 -10.15
N THR A 295 -22.69 -4.60 -10.42
CA THR A 295 -21.85 -5.48 -11.23
C THR A 295 -21.77 -6.88 -10.61
N PHE A 296 -21.48 -6.96 -9.32
CA PHE A 296 -21.36 -8.21 -8.59
C PHE A 296 -22.69 -8.98 -8.59
N LYS A 297 -23.81 -8.31 -8.29
CA LYS A 297 -25.15 -8.90 -8.31
C LYS A 297 -25.51 -9.44 -9.70
N THR A 298 -25.22 -8.68 -10.75
CA THR A 298 -25.48 -9.08 -12.13
C THR A 298 -24.67 -10.32 -12.51
N LEU A 299 -23.39 -10.34 -12.14
CA LEU A 299 -22.52 -11.48 -12.37
C LEU A 299 -22.95 -12.70 -11.58
N LEU A 300 -23.32 -12.52 -10.31
CA LEU A 300 -23.81 -13.61 -9.47
C LEU A 300 -25.06 -14.24 -10.09
N SER A 301 -26.02 -13.42 -10.55
CA SER A 301 -27.20 -13.91 -11.26
C SER A 301 -26.86 -14.65 -12.55
N PHE A 302 -25.89 -14.18 -13.34
CA PHE A 302 -25.44 -14.89 -14.54
C PHE A 302 -24.73 -16.21 -14.19
N ALA A 303 -23.89 -16.20 -13.15
CA ALA A 303 -23.11 -17.35 -12.75
C ALA A 303 -23.97 -18.48 -12.19
N THR A 304 -24.99 -18.17 -11.38
CA THR A 304 -25.83 -19.19 -10.72
C THR A 304 -27.05 -19.62 -11.55
N ASP A 305 -27.39 -18.91 -12.63
CA ASP A 305 -28.55 -19.24 -13.45
C ASP A 305 -28.33 -20.59 -14.16
N TYR A 306 -29.14 -21.59 -13.75
CA TYR A 306 -29.04 -22.95 -14.29
C TYR A 306 -29.50 -23.02 -15.74
N SER A 307 -30.49 -22.23 -16.14
CA SER A 307 -31.15 -22.35 -17.45
C SER A 307 -30.41 -21.59 -18.56
N LYS A 308 -29.91 -20.40 -18.24
CA LYS A 308 -29.37 -19.42 -19.19
C LYS A 308 -28.06 -18.79 -18.72
N GLY A 309 -27.44 -19.39 -17.71
CA GLY A 309 -26.20 -18.91 -17.10
C GLY A 309 -25.15 -20.01 -16.96
N LEU A 310 -24.15 -19.80 -16.11
CA LEU A 310 -23.01 -20.71 -15.98
C LEU A 310 -23.32 -21.96 -15.12
N ALA A 311 -24.43 -21.97 -14.38
CA ALA A 311 -24.82 -23.02 -13.42
C ALA A 311 -23.73 -23.32 -12.37
N LEU A 312 -23.01 -22.30 -11.92
CA LEU A 312 -22.11 -22.43 -10.78
C LEU A 312 -22.90 -22.51 -9.47
N ASN A 313 -22.37 -23.23 -8.49
CA ASN A 313 -22.87 -23.13 -7.12
C ASN A 313 -22.58 -21.73 -6.55
N TYR A 314 -23.28 -21.35 -5.47
CA TYR A 314 -23.13 -20.02 -4.87
C TYR A 314 -21.69 -19.68 -4.43
N PRO A 315 -20.93 -20.59 -3.76
CA PRO A 315 -19.53 -20.34 -3.41
C PRO A 315 -18.63 -20.01 -4.62
N ASP A 316 -18.72 -20.79 -5.69
CA ASP A 316 -17.90 -20.61 -6.89
C ASP A 316 -18.30 -19.33 -7.63
N ALA A 317 -19.60 -19.04 -7.72
CA ALA A 317 -20.12 -17.81 -8.29
C ALA A 317 -19.63 -16.55 -7.54
N ARG A 318 -19.54 -16.62 -6.20
CA ARG A 318 -18.94 -15.53 -5.40
C ARG A 318 -17.44 -15.42 -5.58
N SER A 319 -16.73 -16.55 -5.67
CA SER A 319 -15.29 -16.55 -5.95
C SER A 319 -15.00 -15.87 -7.28
N LEU A 320 -15.79 -16.20 -8.31
CA LEU A 320 -15.76 -15.52 -9.61
C LEU A 320 -16.01 -14.02 -9.46
N GLY A 321 -17.05 -13.60 -8.71
CA GLY A 321 -17.34 -12.19 -8.48
C GLY A 321 -16.20 -11.43 -7.79
N LYS A 322 -15.52 -12.05 -6.82
CA LYS A 322 -14.35 -11.46 -6.14
C LYS A 322 -13.18 -11.28 -7.11
N GLN A 323 -12.89 -12.30 -7.93
CA GLN A 323 -11.85 -12.24 -8.94
C GLN A 323 -12.17 -11.21 -10.03
N TRP A 324 -13.44 -11.09 -10.41
CA TRP A 324 -13.91 -10.11 -11.39
C TRP A 324 -13.63 -8.67 -10.95
N LEU A 325 -13.95 -8.34 -9.70
CA LEU A 325 -13.65 -7.02 -9.13
C LEU A 325 -12.13 -6.80 -8.98
N ALA A 326 -11.39 -7.80 -8.51
CA ALA A 326 -9.93 -7.70 -8.29
C ALA A 326 -9.15 -7.47 -9.59
N ASN A 327 -9.64 -7.99 -10.72
CA ASN A 327 -9.03 -7.79 -12.03
C ASN A 327 -9.54 -6.53 -12.76
N GLY A 328 -10.38 -5.72 -12.10
CA GLY A 328 -10.96 -4.51 -12.70
C GLY A 328 -11.74 -4.82 -13.98
N CYS A 329 -12.51 -5.91 -13.97
CA CYS A 329 -13.29 -6.35 -15.12
C CYS A 329 -14.49 -5.43 -15.38
N GLU A 330 -15.21 -5.69 -16.48
CA GLU A 330 -16.28 -4.81 -16.95
C GLU A 330 -17.50 -4.79 -16.01
N GLY A 331 -18.27 -3.69 -16.09
CA GLY A 331 -19.48 -3.51 -15.29
C GLY A 331 -20.69 -4.33 -15.75
N SER A 332 -21.81 -4.16 -15.04
CA SER A 332 -23.07 -4.90 -15.24
C SER A 332 -23.57 -4.96 -16.69
N GLN A 333 -23.48 -3.87 -17.45
CA GLN A 333 -23.94 -3.82 -18.83
C GLN A 333 -23.21 -4.81 -19.75
N THR A 334 -21.89 -4.96 -19.60
CA THR A 334 -21.11 -5.93 -20.39
C THR A 334 -21.47 -7.35 -19.97
N ILE A 335 -21.67 -7.61 -18.67
CA ILE A 335 -22.10 -8.92 -18.18
C ILE A 335 -23.48 -9.29 -18.73
N LEU A 336 -24.43 -8.34 -18.79
CA LEU A 336 -25.75 -8.59 -19.38
C LEU A 336 -25.66 -8.95 -20.87
N ARG A 337 -24.78 -8.29 -21.63
CA ARG A 337 -24.51 -8.66 -23.03
C ARG A 337 -23.90 -10.05 -23.14
N ALA A 338 -22.91 -10.36 -22.30
CA ALA A 338 -22.31 -11.69 -22.25
C ALA A 338 -23.36 -12.77 -21.92
N LYS A 339 -24.25 -12.51 -20.95
CA LYS A 339 -25.38 -13.39 -20.62
C LYS A 339 -26.34 -13.58 -21.80
N ALA A 340 -26.67 -12.52 -22.53
CA ALA A 340 -27.54 -12.61 -23.70
C ALA A 340 -26.90 -13.44 -24.83
N VAL A 341 -25.61 -13.24 -25.09
CA VAL A 341 -24.85 -14.05 -26.06
C VAL A 341 -24.81 -15.52 -25.62
N PHE A 342 -24.48 -15.77 -24.35
CA PHE A 342 -24.46 -17.12 -23.79
C PHE A 342 -25.80 -17.84 -24.00
N ALA A 343 -26.91 -17.20 -23.62
CA ALA A 343 -28.24 -17.79 -23.71
C ALA A 343 -28.62 -18.12 -25.17
N LYS A 344 -28.31 -17.23 -26.10
CA LYS A 344 -28.57 -17.44 -27.53
C LYS A 344 -27.74 -18.60 -28.10
N GLU A 345 -26.47 -18.68 -27.76
CA GLU A 345 -25.57 -19.76 -28.22
C GLU A 345 -25.95 -21.11 -27.59
N LEU A 346 -26.42 -21.11 -26.34
CA LEU A 346 -26.93 -22.31 -25.67
C LEU A 346 -28.22 -22.82 -26.35
N GLU A 347 -29.14 -21.93 -26.71
CA GLU A 347 -30.36 -22.27 -27.45
C GLU A 347 -30.04 -22.82 -28.84
N PHE A 348 -29.14 -22.16 -29.57
CA PHE A 348 -28.67 -22.63 -30.87
C PHE A 348 -28.02 -24.02 -30.77
N ALA A 349 -27.17 -24.24 -29.77
CA ALA A 349 -26.46 -25.50 -29.62
C ALA A 349 -27.37 -26.67 -29.21
N THR A 350 -28.41 -26.40 -28.40
CA THR A 350 -29.37 -27.43 -27.95
C THR A 350 -30.49 -27.71 -28.95
N SER A 351 -30.80 -26.75 -29.84
CA SER A 351 -31.86 -26.89 -30.83
C SER A 351 -31.58 -28.00 -31.85
N TYR A 352 -32.62 -28.78 -32.18
CA TYR A 352 -32.57 -29.80 -33.24
C TYR A 352 -32.26 -29.19 -34.61
N ASN A 353 -32.73 -27.97 -34.87
CA ASN A 353 -32.43 -27.24 -36.10
C ASN A 353 -31.08 -26.49 -36.04
N GLY A 354 -30.38 -26.55 -34.90
CA GLY A 354 -29.06 -25.98 -34.68
C GLY A 354 -27.98 -27.06 -34.64
N LEU A 355 -27.33 -27.24 -33.49
CA LEU A 355 -26.26 -28.24 -33.34
C LEU A 355 -26.72 -29.57 -32.72
N GLY A 356 -27.93 -29.63 -32.15
CA GLY A 356 -28.48 -30.84 -31.53
C GLY A 356 -27.61 -31.44 -30.41
N MET A 357 -26.81 -30.63 -29.72
CA MET A 357 -25.88 -31.09 -28.69
C MET A 357 -26.60 -31.47 -27.38
N SER A 358 -25.95 -32.33 -26.60
CA SER A 358 -26.35 -32.56 -25.21
C SER A 358 -26.26 -31.25 -24.41
N TYR A 359 -27.08 -31.09 -23.37
CA TYR A 359 -27.09 -29.85 -22.58
C TYR A 359 -25.70 -29.50 -21.96
N PRO A 360 -24.91 -30.46 -21.42
CA PRO A 360 -23.54 -30.19 -20.97
C PRO A 360 -22.60 -29.71 -22.09
N ASP A 361 -22.65 -30.32 -23.27
CA ASP A 361 -21.77 -29.97 -24.39
C ASP A 361 -22.16 -28.61 -24.99
N ALA A 362 -23.46 -28.37 -25.15
CA ALA A 362 -24.02 -27.09 -25.59
C ALA A 362 -23.59 -25.93 -24.67
N ARG A 363 -23.57 -26.18 -23.36
CA ARG A 363 -23.10 -25.23 -22.35
C ARG A 363 -21.62 -24.92 -22.49
N LYS A 364 -20.78 -25.93 -22.72
CA LYS A 364 -19.35 -25.74 -22.98
C LYS A 364 -19.14 -24.92 -24.26
N TYR A 365 -19.88 -25.24 -25.32
CA TYR A 365 -19.87 -24.48 -26.58
C TYR A 365 -20.25 -23.01 -26.37
N ALA A 366 -21.36 -22.73 -25.66
CA ALA A 366 -21.81 -21.36 -25.39
C ALA A 366 -20.79 -20.58 -24.54
N LYS A 367 -20.13 -21.25 -23.60
CA LYS A 367 -19.07 -20.68 -22.76
C LYS A 367 -17.88 -20.20 -23.58
N GLU A 368 -17.45 -20.96 -24.58
CA GLU A 368 -16.34 -20.60 -25.49
C GLU A 368 -16.60 -19.30 -26.26
N LYS A 369 -17.86 -18.95 -26.53
CA LYS A 369 -18.22 -17.72 -27.23
C LYS A 369 -18.04 -16.47 -26.38
N LEU A 370 -17.96 -16.61 -25.05
CA LEU A 370 -17.80 -15.48 -24.14
C LEU A 370 -16.44 -14.81 -24.24
N ARG A 371 -15.43 -15.47 -24.82
CA ARG A 371 -14.10 -14.87 -25.09
C ARG A 371 -14.15 -13.60 -25.95
N PHE A 372 -15.24 -13.41 -26.70
CA PHE A 372 -15.44 -12.24 -27.56
C PHE A 372 -16.30 -11.15 -26.91
N THR A 373 -16.79 -11.38 -25.69
CA THR A 373 -17.78 -10.49 -25.03
C THR A 373 -17.19 -9.71 -23.86
N THR A 374 -16.09 -10.19 -23.28
CA THR A 374 -15.43 -9.60 -22.11
C THR A 374 -13.93 -9.92 -22.13
N ARG A 375 -13.13 -8.96 -21.70
CA ARG A 375 -11.68 -9.11 -21.47
C ARG A 375 -11.36 -10.07 -20.33
N CYS A 376 -12.32 -10.31 -19.45
CA CYS A 376 -12.22 -11.22 -18.31
C CYS A 376 -12.83 -12.59 -18.57
N ALA A 377 -13.03 -12.95 -19.85
CA ALA A 377 -13.53 -14.26 -20.21
C ALA A 377 -12.69 -15.40 -19.62
N PHE A 378 -11.38 -15.21 -19.43
CA PHE A 378 -10.49 -16.20 -18.82
C PHE A 378 -10.94 -16.65 -17.41
N LEU A 379 -11.62 -15.78 -16.65
CA LEU A 379 -12.18 -16.12 -15.33
C LEU A 379 -13.41 -17.02 -15.42
N LEU A 380 -14.05 -17.06 -16.58
CA LEU A 380 -15.27 -17.83 -16.75
C LEU A 380 -14.95 -19.31 -16.92
N TYR A 381 -13.76 -19.69 -17.41
CA TYR A 381 -13.41 -21.05 -17.84
C TYR A 381 -13.12 -22.04 -16.73
#